data_AF-A0AAV8ZF23-F1
#
_entry.id   AF-A0AAV8ZF23-F1
#
_cell.length_a   1.000
_cell.length_b   1.000
_cell.length_c   1.000
_cell.angle_alpha   90.00
_cell.angle_beta   90.00
_cell.angle_gamma   90.00
#
_symmetry.space_group_name_H-M   'P 1'
#
loop_
_entity.id
_entity.type
_entity.pdbx_description
1 polymer ?
#
loop_
_entity_poly.entity_id
_entity_poly.type
_entity_poly.pdbx_seq_one_letter_code
_entity_poly.pdbx_strand_id
1 'polypeptide(L)'
;MSSSSDEEIAAAYLLLKKRRKKTNRRFWVNPFYTINLGYSSYIVAQELNHDPVKFHGFYRMSKRTFQTLVEIIKPEISKRDTNYRKAVSAEERLLITLRYLATGDSYRALTYYFMRGLTTISNIIATTTEAIWTVLQPKYMSTPTPEKWTSIADRYYTLWNIPNCLGSLDGKHFRIKRLPKNGINVL
;
A
#
# COMPACT_ATOMS: atom_id res chain seq x y z
N MET A 1 -36.90 -27.28 -18.05
CA MET A 1 -35.64 -26.51 -18.06
C MET A 1 -35.45 -25.73 -16.75
N SER A 2 -35.72 -26.31 -15.56
CA SER A 2 -35.55 -25.61 -14.27
C SER A 2 -34.58 -26.27 -13.28
N SER A 3 -34.06 -27.48 -13.53
CA SER A 3 -33.21 -28.18 -12.54
C SER A 3 -31.77 -27.68 -12.48
N SER A 4 -31.23 -27.13 -13.58
CA SER A 4 -29.83 -26.65 -13.64
C SER A 4 -29.57 -25.44 -12.75
N SER A 5 -30.56 -24.55 -12.60
CA SER A 5 -30.42 -23.32 -11.80
C SER A 5 -30.40 -23.62 -10.29
N ASP A 6 -31.22 -24.56 -9.84
CA ASP A 6 -31.33 -24.90 -8.42
C ASP A 6 -30.09 -25.65 -7.92
N GLU A 7 -29.51 -26.51 -8.76
CA GLU A 7 -28.24 -27.18 -8.49
C GLU A 7 -27.06 -26.20 -8.44
N GLU A 8 -27.02 -25.21 -9.34
CA GLU A 8 -26.02 -24.14 -9.32
C GLU A 8 -26.14 -23.25 -8.08
N ILE A 9 -27.36 -22.89 -7.68
CA ILE A 9 -27.62 -22.12 -6.45
C ILE A 9 -27.24 -22.93 -5.21
N ALA A 10 -27.57 -24.23 -5.16
CA ALA A 10 -27.19 -25.11 -4.07
C ALA A 10 -25.66 -25.29 -4.00
N ALA A 11 -24.98 -25.43 -5.13
CA ALA A 11 -23.53 -25.50 -5.21
C ALA A 11 -22.87 -24.19 -4.76
N ALA A 12 -23.38 -23.03 -5.22
CA ALA A 12 -22.93 -21.71 -4.78
C ALA A 12 -23.13 -21.51 -3.27
N TYR A 13 -24.29 -21.91 -2.74
CA TYR A 13 -24.58 -21.88 -1.31
C TYR A 13 -23.64 -22.79 -0.51
N LEU A 14 -23.38 -24.02 -0.97
CA LEU A 14 -22.44 -24.94 -0.33
C LEU A 14 -21.00 -24.40 -0.36
N LEU A 15 -20.56 -23.78 -1.45
CA LEU A 15 -19.27 -23.10 -1.55
C LEU A 15 -19.17 -21.92 -0.57
N LEU A 16 -20.21 -21.09 -0.48
CA LEU A 16 -20.30 -20.00 0.50
C LEU A 16 -20.28 -20.52 1.93
N LYS A 17 -20.99 -21.63 2.22
CA LYS A 17 -21.03 -22.28 3.53
C LYS A 17 -19.68 -22.89 3.90
N LYS A 18 -18.97 -23.49 2.94
CA LYS A 18 -17.61 -24.04 3.11
C LYS A 18 -16.59 -22.93 3.36
N ARG A 19 -16.70 -21.79 2.64
CA ARG A 19 -15.94 -20.55 2.91
C ARG A 19 -16.29 -19.93 4.27
N ARG A 20 -17.53 -20.09 4.75
CA ARG A 20 -18.03 -19.62 6.05
C ARG A 20 -17.74 -20.55 7.22
N LYS A 21 -17.03 -21.68 7.07
CA LYS A 21 -16.51 -22.42 8.23
C LYS A 21 -15.54 -21.51 9.00
N LYS A 22 -16.10 -20.71 9.92
CA LYS A 22 -15.36 -19.90 10.87
C LYS A 22 -14.51 -20.89 11.66
N THR A 23 -13.21 -20.83 11.47
CA THR A 23 -12.30 -21.48 12.40
C THR A 23 -12.64 -20.96 13.79
N ASN A 24 -12.80 -21.85 14.77
CA ASN A 24 -12.99 -21.44 16.15
C ASN A 24 -11.74 -20.65 16.55
N ARG A 25 -11.89 -19.33 16.64
CA ARG A 25 -10.78 -18.46 17.00
C ARG A 25 -10.51 -18.67 18.48
N ARG A 26 -9.32 -19.21 18.80
CA ARG A 26 -8.86 -19.36 20.19
C ARG A 26 -8.89 -18.03 20.95
N PHE A 27 -8.57 -16.93 20.24
CA PHE A 27 -8.62 -15.58 20.78
C PHE A 27 -9.25 -14.62 19.78
N TRP A 28 -10.02 -13.65 20.27
CA TRP A 28 -10.52 -12.55 19.44
C TRP A 28 -9.39 -11.64 18.97
N VAL A 29 -8.50 -11.27 19.90
CA VAL A 29 -7.18 -10.67 19.64
C VAL A 29 -6.17 -11.47 20.44
N ASN A 30 -5.05 -11.86 19.84
CA ASN A 30 -4.00 -12.58 20.55
C ASN A 30 -3.44 -11.67 21.68
N PRO A 31 -3.42 -12.11 22.95
CA PRO A 31 -2.92 -11.31 24.07
C PRO A 31 -1.51 -10.73 23.86
N PHE A 32 -0.66 -11.45 23.10
CA PHE A 32 0.67 -10.97 22.73
C PHE A 32 0.64 -9.56 22.11
N TYR A 33 -0.28 -9.31 21.18
CA TYR A 33 -0.36 -8.00 20.51
C TYR A 33 -0.90 -6.90 21.44
N THR A 34 -1.79 -7.25 22.37
CA THR A 34 -2.36 -6.28 23.32
C THR A 34 -1.33 -5.85 24.34
N ILE A 35 -0.58 -6.81 24.91
CA ILE A 35 0.45 -6.56 25.92
C ILE A 35 1.61 -5.75 25.33
N ASN A 36 2.02 -6.08 24.10
CA ASN A 36 3.19 -5.46 23.47
C ASN A 36 2.85 -4.21 22.65
N LEU A 37 1.62 -3.70 22.70
CA LEU A 37 1.20 -2.59 21.83
C LEU A 37 2.05 -1.33 21.99
N GLY A 38 2.60 -1.06 23.18
CA GLY A 38 3.51 0.05 23.43
C GLY A 38 4.81 -0.01 22.61
N TYR A 39 5.21 -1.19 22.15
CA TYR A 39 6.39 -1.41 21.31
C TYR A 39 6.08 -1.36 19.80
N SER A 40 4.85 -1.01 19.42
CA SER A 40 4.49 -0.86 18.02
C SER A 40 5.37 0.20 17.35
N SER A 41 5.80 -0.09 16.14
CA SER A 41 6.52 0.84 15.26
C SER A 41 5.75 2.14 15.05
N TYR A 42 4.41 2.13 15.18
CA TYR A 42 3.63 3.36 15.15
C TYR A 42 3.93 4.28 16.34
N ILE A 43 4.04 3.73 17.56
CA ILE A 43 4.37 4.51 18.76
C ILE A 43 5.78 5.09 18.63
N VAL A 44 6.74 4.24 18.23
CA VAL A 44 8.12 4.70 17.96
C VAL A 44 8.16 5.78 16.89
N ALA A 45 7.35 5.65 15.84
CA ALA A 45 7.30 6.64 14.76
C ALA A 45 6.71 7.98 15.20
N GLN A 46 5.81 8.01 16.20
CA GLN A 46 5.32 9.26 16.78
C GLN A 46 6.42 10.03 17.51
N GLU A 47 7.38 9.34 18.15
CA GLU A 47 8.53 9.98 18.80
C GLU A 47 9.47 10.67 17.80
N LEU A 48 9.53 10.17 16.56
CA LEU A 48 10.35 10.74 15.49
C LEU A 48 9.89 12.13 15.05
N ASN A 49 8.70 12.59 15.47
CA ASN A 49 8.17 13.90 15.12
C ASN A 49 9.06 15.08 15.54
N HIS A 50 9.99 14.86 16.47
CA HIS A 50 10.94 15.86 16.99
C HIS A 50 12.27 15.87 16.23
N ASP A 51 12.55 14.87 15.40
CA ASP A 51 13.80 14.74 14.64
C ASP A 51 13.46 14.61 13.13
N PRO A 52 13.50 15.71 12.37
CA PRO A 52 13.16 15.69 10.95
C PRO A 52 14.00 14.72 10.11
N VAL A 53 15.27 14.51 10.48
CA VAL A 53 16.19 13.62 9.74
C VAL A 53 15.78 12.16 9.96
N LYS A 54 15.55 11.76 11.21
CA LYS A 54 15.07 10.41 11.52
C LYS A 54 13.65 10.18 11.01
N PHE A 55 12.78 11.18 11.11
CA PHE A 55 11.44 11.14 10.53
C PHE A 55 11.54 10.82 9.04
N HIS A 56 12.33 11.59 8.28
CA HIS A 56 12.50 11.37 6.85
C HIS A 56 13.10 9.99 6.56
N GLY A 57 14.08 9.52 7.35
CA GLY A 57 14.65 8.19 7.20
C GLY A 57 13.63 7.06 7.37
N PHE A 58 12.70 7.20 8.33
CA PHE A 58 11.69 6.19 8.62
C PHE A 58 10.48 6.26 7.68
N TYR A 59 9.94 7.46 7.45
CA TYR A 59 8.74 7.69 6.65
C TYR A 59 9.04 7.82 5.14
N ARG A 60 10.31 8.01 4.74
CA ARG A 60 10.75 8.29 3.35
C ARG A 60 10.09 9.52 2.73
N MET A 61 9.55 10.42 3.55
CA MET A 61 8.94 11.67 3.15
C MET A 61 8.97 12.68 4.30
N SER A 62 8.75 13.95 3.98
CA SER A 62 8.64 14.98 5.01
C SER A 62 7.39 14.79 5.87
N LYS A 63 7.44 15.27 7.12
CA LYS A 63 6.30 15.28 8.04
C LYS A 63 5.09 16.00 7.44
N ARG A 64 5.33 17.14 6.79
CA ARG A 64 4.30 17.92 6.11
C ARG A 64 3.61 17.09 5.02
N THR A 65 4.39 16.42 4.17
CA THR A 65 3.86 15.56 3.10
C THR A 65 3.01 14.43 3.68
N PHE A 66 3.50 13.77 4.74
CA PHE A 66 2.75 12.71 5.40
C PHE A 66 1.42 13.22 5.98
N GLN A 67 1.42 14.36 6.67
CA GLN A 67 0.22 14.97 7.23
C GLN A 67 -0.80 15.35 6.14
N THR A 68 -0.35 15.98 5.05
CA THR A 68 -1.21 16.28 3.89
C THR A 68 -1.82 14.99 3.31
N LEU A 69 -1.04 13.92 3.20
CA LEU A 69 -1.53 12.64 2.71
C LEU A 69 -2.59 12.03 3.65
N VAL A 70 -2.36 12.11 4.96
CA VAL A 70 -3.35 11.70 5.97
C VAL A 70 -4.63 12.49 5.78
N GLU A 71 -4.58 13.82 5.71
CA GLU A 71 -5.77 14.68 5.57
C GLU A 71 -6.60 14.31 4.34
N ILE A 72 -5.95 14.05 3.21
CA ILE A 72 -6.60 13.68 1.95
C ILE A 72 -7.30 12.32 2.04
N ILE A 73 -6.68 11.33 2.67
CA ILE A 73 -7.15 9.94 2.66
C ILE A 73 -8.03 9.60 3.87
N LYS A 74 -7.87 10.33 4.98
CA LYS A 74 -8.55 10.09 6.26
C LYS A 74 -10.07 9.87 6.14
N PRO A 75 -10.83 10.58 5.28
CA PRO A 75 -12.26 10.32 5.12
C PRO A 75 -12.59 8.87 4.71
N GLU A 76 -11.77 8.27 3.86
CA GLU A 76 -11.98 6.92 3.31
C GLU A 76 -11.52 5.80 4.25
N ILE A 77 -10.48 6.05 5.05
CA ILE A 77 -9.84 4.99 5.84
C ILE A 77 -10.16 5.04 7.34
N SER A 78 -10.82 6.10 7.80
CA SER A 78 -11.19 6.24 9.22
C SER A 78 -12.20 5.17 9.64
N LYS A 79 -12.02 4.65 10.84
CA LYS A 79 -12.97 3.71 11.45
C LYS A 79 -13.44 4.27 12.79
N ARG A 80 -14.69 3.93 13.14
CA ARG A 80 -15.29 4.34 14.41
C ARG A 80 -14.80 3.43 15.54
N ASP A 81 -14.57 4.04 16.69
CA ASP A 81 -14.40 3.31 17.93
C ASP A 81 -15.70 2.58 18.29
N THR A 82 -15.56 1.46 18.98
CA THR A 82 -16.69 0.68 19.48
C THR A 82 -16.50 0.44 20.97
N ASN A 83 -17.58 0.09 21.68
CA ASN A 83 -17.53 -0.26 23.10
C ASN A 83 -16.57 -1.43 23.40
N TYR A 84 -16.21 -2.22 22.39
CA TYR A 84 -15.31 -3.37 22.52
C TYR A 84 -13.85 -3.04 22.23
N ARG A 85 -13.57 -2.08 21.32
CA ARG A 85 -12.20 -1.74 20.92
C ARG A 85 -12.11 -0.37 20.26
N LYS A 86 -11.01 0.33 20.55
CA LYS A 86 -10.53 1.46 19.76
C LYS A 86 -10.12 1.02 18.35
N ALA A 87 -10.52 1.79 17.36
CA ALA A 87 -10.09 1.62 15.99
C ALA A 87 -8.58 1.87 15.84
N VAL A 88 -7.99 1.26 14.82
CA VAL A 88 -6.64 1.64 14.37
C VAL A 88 -6.79 3.00 13.69
N SER A 89 -6.00 4.00 14.11
CA SER A 89 -6.13 5.37 13.61
C SER A 89 -5.86 5.44 12.10
N ALA A 90 -6.40 6.46 11.42
CA ALA A 90 -6.14 6.67 9.99
C ALA A 90 -4.63 6.83 9.71
N GLU A 91 -3.91 7.53 10.58
CA GLU A 91 -2.45 7.71 10.52
C GLU A 91 -1.70 6.38 10.60
N GLU A 92 -2.05 5.51 11.56
CA GLU A 92 -1.43 4.20 11.71
C GLU A 92 -1.75 3.30 10.51
N ARG A 93 -2.99 3.32 10.02
CA ARG A 93 -3.42 2.56 8.83
C ARG A 93 -2.63 2.98 7.59
N LEU A 94 -2.47 4.28 7.39
CA LEU A 94 -1.66 4.82 6.30
C LEU A 94 -0.19 4.43 6.45
N LEU A 95 0.39 4.58 7.65
CA LEU A 95 1.78 4.23 7.91
C LEU A 95 2.08 2.74 7.65
N ILE A 96 1.21 1.84 8.12
CA ILE A 96 1.31 0.39 7.84
C ILE A 96 1.37 0.14 6.34
N THR A 97 0.50 0.81 5.58
CA THR A 97 0.36 0.61 4.13
C THR A 97 1.55 1.16 3.38
N LEU A 98 2.01 2.37 3.72
CA LEU A 98 3.21 2.96 3.14
C LEU A 98 4.46 2.13 3.44
N ARG A 99 4.59 1.61 4.68
CA ARG A 99 5.69 0.71 5.03
C ARG A 99 5.70 -0.52 4.16
N TYR A 100 4.55 -1.18 3.98
CA TYR A 100 4.40 -2.32 3.08
C TYR A 100 4.81 -2.00 1.65
N LEU A 101 4.32 -0.88 1.09
CA LEU A 101 4.62 -0.49 -0.29
C LEU A 101 6.10 -0.13 -0.48
N ALA A 102 6.74 0.48 0.52
CA ALA A 102 8.13 0.91 0.45
C ALA A 102 9.13 -0.25 0.64
N THR A 103 8.84 -1.22 1.52
CA THR A 103 9.78 -2.31 1.84
C THR A 103 9.46 -3.63 1.15
N GLY A 104 8.21 -3.86 0.76
CA GLY A 104 7.76 -5.16 0.27
C GLY A 104 7.73 -6.24 1.36
N ASP A 105 7.70 -5.86 2.64
CA ASP A 105 7.69 -6.79 3.76
C ASP A 105 6.47 -7.73 3.73
N SER A 106 6.65 -8.94 4.25
CA SER A 106 5.51 -9.86 4.41
C SER A 106 4.49 -9.34 5.44
N TYR A 107 3.22 -9.68 5.25
CA TYR A 107 2.17 -9.34 6.23
C TYR A 107 2.50 -9.88 7.63
N ARG A 108 3.16 -11.04 7.74
CA ARG A 108 3.61 -11.61 9.02
C ARG A 108 4.63 -10.71 9.70
N ALA A 109 5.63 -10.20 8.98
CA ALA A 109 6.61 -9.26 9.56
C ALA A 109 5.90 -7.99 10.08
N LEU A 110 4.98 -7.44 9.30
CA LEU A 110 4.21 -6.25 9.69
C LEU A 110 3.34 -6.48 10.93
N THR A 111 2.87 -7.72 11.21
CA THR A 111 2.16 -8.00 12.47
C THR A 111 3.04 -7.76 13.70
N TYR A 112 4.32 -8.12 13.60
CA TYR A 112 5.31 -7.93 14.66
C TYR A 112 5.91 -6.53 14.68
N TYR A 113 5.82 -5.76 13.60
CA TYR A 113 6.22 -4.35 13.67
C TYR A 113 5.12 -3.50 14.30
N PHE A 114 3.85 -3.73 13.96
CA PHE A 114 2.75 -2.84 14.37
C PHE A 114 1.90 -3.38 15.51
N MET A 115 2.16 -4.60 15.99
CA MET A 115 1.37 -5.25 17.03
C MET A 115 -0.12 -5.33 16.66
N ARG A 116 -0.36 -5.78 15.42
CA ARG A 116 -1.71 -5.97 14.85
C ARG A 116 -1.84 -7.38 14.31
N GLY A 117 -3.00 -7.98 14.49
CA GLY A 117 -3.27 -9.32 13.97
C GLY A 117 -3.13 -9.39 12.43
N LEU A 118 -2.76 -10.56 11.92
CA LEU A 118 -2.51 -10.79 10.49
C LEU A 118 -3.67 -10.36 9.59
N THR A 119 -4.91 -10.70 9.99
CA THR A 119 -6.12 -10.30 9.27
C THR A 119 -6.34 -8.80 9.32
N THR A 120 -6.00 -8.14 10.44
CA THR A 120 -6.08 -6.70 10.57
C THR A 120 -5.10 -6.00 9.63
N ILE A 121 -3.83 -6.43 9.61
CA ILE A 121 -2.80 -5.91 8.70
C ILE A 121 -3.24 -6.08 7.24
N SER A 122 -3.62 -7.30 6.84
CA SER A 122 -4.05 -7.59 5.46
C SER A 122 -5.24 -6.70 5.05
N ASN A 123 -6.23 -6.52 5.91
CA ASN A 123 -7.39 -5.68 5.62
C ASN A 123 -7.01 -4.20 5.57
N ILE A 124 -6.12 -3.72 6.46
CA ILE A 124 -5.62 -2.35 6.44
C ILE A 124 -4.96 -2.07 5.09
N ILE A 125 -4.02 -2.92 4.68
CA ILE A 125 -3.26 -2.73 3.44
C ILE A 125 -4.21 -2.73 2.24
N ALA A 126 -5.11 -3.72 2.13
CA ALA A 126 -6.04 -3.78 1.01
C ALA A 126 -6.93 -2.53 0.92
N THR A 127 -7.62 -2.19 2.01
CA THR A 127 -8.58 -1.06 2.01
C THR A 127 -7.89 0.30 1.89
N THR A 128 -6.68 0.45 2.43
CA THR A 128 -5.95 1.72 2.39
C THR A 128 -5.30 1.93 1.02
N THR A 129 -4.76 0.88 0.38
CA THR A 129 -4.25 0.96 -0.99
C THR A 129 -5.36 1.31 -1.99
N GLU A 130 -6.54 0.72 -1.83
CA GLU A 130 -7.71 1.08 -2.62
C GLU A 130 -8.09 2.55 -2.44
N ALA A 131 -8.18 3.03 -1.19
CA ALA A 131 -8.46 4.43 -0.91
C ALA A 131 -7.39 5.38 -1.48
N ILE A 132 -6.10 5.03 -1.36
CA ILE A 132 -4.99 5.76 -1.98
C ILE A 132 -5.23 5.91 -3.48
N TRP A 133 -5.53 4.80 -4.17
CA TRP A 133 -5.76 4.82 -5.61
C TRP A 133 -6.96 5.69 -5.97
N THR A 134 -8.13 5.43 -5.37
CA THR A 134 -9.38 6.13 -5.67
C THR A 134 -9.29 7.64 -5.44
N VAL A 135 -8.60 8.08 -4.38
CA VAL A 135 -8.53 9.51 -4.03
C VAL A 135 -7.41 10.23 -4.77
N LEU A 136 -6.25 9.61 -4.95
CA LEU A 136 -5.06 10.29 -5.49
C LEU A 136 -4.93 10.15 -7.01
N GLN A 137 -5.38 9.05 -7.61
CA GLN A 137 -5.24 8.85 -9.06
C GLN A 137 -5.89 9.98 -9.87
N PRO A 138 -7.11 10.45 -9.57
CA PRO A 138 -7.71 11.53 -10.34
C PRO A 138 -6.98 12.88 -10.18
N LYS A 139 -6.31 13.10 -9.04
CA LYS A 139 -5.64 14.37 -8.71
C LYS A 139 -4.23 14.46 -9.30
N TYR A 140 -3.50 13.35 -9.31
CA TYR A 140 -2.07 13.32 -9.63
C TYR A 140 -1.73 12.51 -10.89
N MET A 141 -2.66 11.68 -11.36
CA MET A 141 -2.51 10.83 -12.54
C MET A 141 -3.73 10.94 -13.48
N SER A 142 -4.27 12.15 -13.61
CA SER A 142 -5.36 12.46 -14.54
C SER A 142 -4.93 12.20 -15.99
N THR A 143 -5.85 11.73 -16.83
CA THR A 143 -5.59 11.52 -18.27
C THR A 143 -5.10 12.83 -18.92
N PRO A 144 -3.87 12.88 -19.43
CA PRO A 144 -3.34 14.07 -20.10
C PRO A 144 -4.02 14.32 -21.46
N THR A 145 -4.12 15.59 -21.84
CA THR A 145 -4.63 16.02 -23.15
C THR A 145 -3.51 15.98 -24.20
N PRO A 146 -3.84 15.99 -25.51
CA PRO A 146 -2.85 16.06 -26.58
C PRO A 146 -1.82 17.18 -26.39
N GLU A 147 -2.23 18.36 -25.94
CA GLU A 147 -1.35 19.50 -25.69
C GLU A 147 -0.38 19.24 -24.52
N LYS A 148 -0.86 18.55 -23.47
CA LYS A 148 0.00 18.10 -22.37
C LYS A 148 1.03 17.09 -22.86
N TRP A 149 0.65 16.18 -23.76
CA TRP A 149 1.61 15.23 -24.33
C TRP A 149 2.71 15.91 -25.13
N THR A 150 2.33 16.84 -26.02
CA THR A 150 3.30 17.61 -26.82
C THR A 150 4.25 18.39 -25.92
N SER A 151 3.72 19.13 -24.94
CA SER A 151 4.57 19.91 -24.03
C SER A 151 5.52 19.05 -23.18
N ILE A 152 5.10 17.83 -22.78
CA ILE A 152 5.99 16.88 -22.10
C ILE A 152 7.10 16.41 -23.05
N ALA A 153 6.76 16.00 -24.27
CA ALA A 153 7.73 15.55 -25.27
C ALA A 153 8.77 16.63 -25.60
N ASP A 154 8.32 17.88 -25.82
CA ASP A 154 9.20 19.01 -26.11
C ASP A 154 10.14 19.31 -24.93
N ARG A 155 9.63 19.18 -23.69
CA ARG A 155 10.45 19.35 -22.49
C ARG A 155 11.55 18.28 -22.40
N TYR A 156 11.22 17.02 -22.70
CA TYR A 156 12.21 15.95 -22.70
C TYR A 156 13.26 16.13 -23.81
N TYR A 157 12.83 16.59 -24.98
CA TYR A 157 13.73 16.91 -26.08
C TYR A 157 14.68 18.07 -25.72
N THR A 158 14.16 19.13 -25.12
CA THR A 158 14.96 20.31 -24.72
C THR A 158 16.00 19.97 -23.65
N LEU A 159 15.63 19.17 -22.65
CA LEU A 159 16.51 18.86 -21.51
C LEU A 159 17.50 17.73 -21.80
N TRP A 160 17.09 16.72 -22.59
CA TRP A 160 17.86 15.48 -22.75
C TRP A 160 18.01 15.01 -24.20
N ASN A 161 17.51 15.77 -25.18
CA ASN A 161 17.51 15.38 -26.60
C ASN A 161 16.82 14.03 -26.87
N ILE A 162 15.78 13.70 -26.09
CA ILE A 162 14.99 12.47 -26.25
C ILE A 162 13.66 12.83 -26.92
N PRO A 163 13.48 12.56 -28.23
CA PRO A 163 12.24 12.89 -28.93
C PRO A 163 11.09 11.99 -28.49
N ASN A 164 9.86 12.51 -28.52
CA ASN A 164 8.62 11.78 -28.22
C ASN A 164 8.59 11.08 -26.85
N CYS A 165 9.38 11.54 -25.87
CA CYS A 165 9.38 10.99 -24.53
C CYS A 165 8.26 11.61 -23.69
N LEU A 166 7.32 10.77 -23.26
CA LEU A 166 6.11 11.22 -22.56
C LEU A 166 6.21 11.07 -21.03
N GLY A 167 7.38 10.67 -20.53
CA GLY A 167 7.61 10.44 -19.12
C GLY A 167 8.69 9.41 -18.87
N SER A 168 9.14 9.34 -17.63
CA SER A 168 10.09 8.35 -17.13
C SER A 168 9.55 7.75 -15.86
N LEU A 169 9.48 6.42 -15.80
CA LEU A 169 9.27 5.68 -14.56
C LEU A 169 10.64 5.40 -13.96
N ASP A 170 10.76 5.60 -12.64
CA ASP A 170 12.02 5.34 -11.93
C ASP A 170 12.50 3.89 -12.16
N GLY A 171 13.82 3.73 -12.26
CA GLY A 171 14.46 2.56 -12.82
C GLY A 171 14.33 1.33 -11.93
N LYS A 172 13.88 0.22 -12.51
CA LYS A 172 14.13 -1.12 -11.95
C LYS A 172 15.54 -1.56 -12.36
N HIS A 173 16.36 -1.96 -11.40
CA HIS A 173 17.69 -2.51 -11.68
C HIS A 173 17.56 -3.91 -12.28
N PHE A 174 17.63 -4.03 -13.61
CA PHE A 174 17.74 -5.32 -14.28
C PHE A 174 19.21 -5.74 -14.31
N ARG A 175 19.54 -6.86 -13.66
CA ARG A 175 20.87 -7.48 -13.80
C ARG A 175 20.99 -8.06 -15.20
N ILE A 176 21.65 -7.35 -16.11
CA ILE A 176 22.04 -7.90 -17.40
C ILE A 176 23.20 -8.86 -17.17
N LYS A 177 22.98 -10.16 -17.38
CA LYS A 177 24.05 -11.15 -17.37
C LYS A 177 24.82 -11.00 -18.68
N ARG A 178 26.10 -10.63 -18.58
CA ARG A 178 27.01 -10.55 -19.74
C ARG A 178 26.95 -11.87 -20.52
N LEU A 179 26.66 -11.79 -21.82
CA LEU A 179 26.74 -12.94 -22.71
C LEU A 179 28.17 -13.49 -22.72
N PRO A 180 28.38 -14.81 -22.66
CA PRO A 180 29.72 -15.38 -22.78
C PRO A 180 30.27 -15.05 -24.17
N LYS A 181 31.36 -14.26 -24.20
CA LYS A 181 32.26 -14.03 -25.34
C LYS A 181 31.58 -13.99 -26.72
N ASN A 182 31.11 -12.81 -27.14
CA ASN A 182 31.10 -12.37 -28.53
C ASN A 182 31.18 -10.84 -28.51
N GLY A 183 32.41 -10.31 -28.42
CA GLY A 183 32.64 -8.87 -28.52
C GLY A 183 32.35 -8.44 -29.96
N ILE A 184 31.35 -7.58 -30.14
CA ILE A 184 31.26 -6.76 -31.34
C ILE A 184 32.13 -5.54 -31.06
N ASN A 185 33.32 -5.52 -31.65
CA ASN A 185 34.15 -4.31 -31.73
C ASN A 185 33.45 -3.38 -32.73
N VAL A 186 32.83 -2.32 -32.23
CA VAL A 186 32.34 -1.22 -33.05
C VAL A 186 33.45 -0.17 -33.11
N LEU A 187 33.92 0.10 -34.33
CA LEU A 187 34.64 1.33 -34.70
C LEU A 187 33.69 2.53 -34.64
#